data_AF-A0A7Y5YD15-F1
#
_entry.id   AF-A0A7Y5YD15-F1
#
_cell.length_a   1.000
_cell.length_b   1.000
_cell.length_c   1.000
_cell.angle_alpha   90.00
_cell.angle_beta   90.00
_cell.angle_gamma   90.00
#
_symmetry.space_group_name_H-M   'P 1'
#
loop_
_entity.id
_entity.type
_entity.pdbx_description
1 polymer ?
#
loop_
_entity_poly.entity_id
_entity_poly.type
_entity_poly.pdbx_seq_one_letter_code
_entity_poly.pdbx_strand_id
1 'polypeptide(L)'
;MAGGTVEYGAEAILLAGAGRAILLQLANPLVGRGVAENSSFAERPLDRLNSTLTYVYAITYGSEEQVNEVRRRVNRAHAPVRRATDPDSEGYSAFDPKLQLWVAATLYDTASTVIRNIYGPLDDASADAIYQHYARLGTALQLPPELWPPDRAAFSRYWDEQLASLSAGEAALQVARDLLYPANVPWWYRGVMPAARFLTAGLLPAQLRQDFGLTWSDRHDRRFHRAMRFLALTYPRLPQRVRHSYRNYCLNRLDKDLRRNRRPRQRQGISA
;
A
#
# COMPACT_ATOMS: atom_id res chain seq x y z
N MET A 1 0.60 10.76 -34.04
CA MET A 1 -0.17 10.84 -32.78
C MET A 1 0.60 10.08 -31.71
N ALA A 2 1.59 10.71 -31.08
CA ALA A 2 2.44 10.10 -30.06
C ALA A 2 1.78 10.28 -28.68
N GLY A 3 0.89 9.36 -28.31
CA GLY A 3 0.26 9.35 -27.00
C GLY A 3 1.15 8.63 -26.00
N GLY A 4 1.92 9.39 -25.21
CA GLY A 4 2.77 8.85 -24.15
C GLY A 4 1.98 7.96 -23.19
N THR A 5 2.57 6.82 -22.84
CA THR A 5 2.06 5.87 -21.84
C THR A 5 1.64 6.63 -20.59
N VAL A 6 0.36 6.54 -20.22
CA VAL A 6 -0.14 7.15 -18.99
C VAL A 6 0.59 6.48 -17.81
N GLU A 7 1.36 7.27 -17.05
CA GLU A 7 2.11 6.81 -15.87
C GLU A 7 1.16 6.59 -14.68
N TYR A 8 0.27 5.60 -14.76
CA TYR A 8 -0.76 5.36 -13.75
C TYR A 8 -0.22 5.15 -12.33
N GLY A 9 1.01 4.64 -12.19
CA GLY A 9 1.67 4.45 -10.89
C GLY A 9 2.00 5.76 -10.15
N ALA A 10 1.99 6.91 -10.83
CA ALA A 10 2.30 8.21 -10.25
C ALA A 10 1.06 8.95 -9.73
N GLU A 11 -0.14 8.42 -9.99
CA GLU A 11 -1.41 9.07 -9.71
C GLU A 11 -1.71 9.11 -8.21
N ALA A 12 -1.90 10.30 -7.65
CA ALA A 12 -2.32 10.50 -6.26
C ALA A 12 -3.69 9.88 -5.94
N ILE A 13 -4.53 9.59 -6.94
CA ILE A 13 -5.82 8.92 -6.72
C ILE A 13 -5.65 7.52 -6.16
N LEU A 14 -4.49 6.88 -6.35
CA LEU A 14 -4.17 5.58 -5.74
C LEU A 14 -4.25 5.61 -4.20
N LEU A 15 -4.09 6.79 -3.57
CA LEU A 15 -4.30 6.98 -2.14
C LEU A 15 -5.73 6.64 -1.69
N ALA A 16 -6.72 6.77 -2.56
CA ALA A 16 -8.10 6.37 -2.27
C ALA A 16 -8.22 4.87 -1.96
N GLY A 17 -7.31 4.05 -2.50
CA GLY A 17 -7.24 2.61 -2.26
C GLY A 17 -6.34 2.21 -1.09
N ALA A 18 -5.61 3.14 -0.46
CA ALA A 18 -4.61 2.79 0.57
C ALA A 18 -5.20 1.99 1.74
N GLY A 19 -6.39 2.38 2.22
CA GLY A 19 -7.07 1.64 3.27
C GLY A 19 -7.48 0.23 2.83
N ARG A 20 -7.94 0.04 1.59
CA ARG A 20 -8.26 -1.28 1.03
C ARG A 20 -7.04 -2.19 1.02
N ALA A 21 -5.91 -1.72 0.49
CA ALA A 21 -4.68 -2.52 0.43
C ALA A 21 -4.26 -2.97 1.84
N ILE A 22 -4.30 -2.06 2.82
CA ILE A 22 -3.93 -2.39 4.20
C ILE A 22 -4.90 -3.41 4.81
N LEU A 23 -6.21 -3.26 4.63
CA LEU A 23 -7.17 -4.21 5.18
C LEU A 23 -7.05 -5.61 4.54
N LEU A 24 -6.77 -5.69 3.23
CA LEU A 24 -6.47 -6.98 2.56
C LEU A 24 -5.20 -7.63 3.13
N GLN A 25 -4.16 -6.83 3.40
CA GLN A 25 -2.94 -7.33 4.05
C GLN A 25 -3.23 -7.86 5.45
N LEU A 26 -3.98 -7.10 6.25
CA LEU A 26 -4.34 -7.49 7.62
C LEU A 26 -5.25 -8.72 7.69
N ALA A 27 -6.04 -8.97 6.65
CA ALA A 27 -6.91 -10.13 6.57
C ALA A 27 -6.16 -11.45 6.31
N ASN A 28 -4.87 -11.40 5.96
CA ASN A 28 -4.02 -12.59 6.02
C ASN A 28 -3.60 -12.81 7.48
N PRO A 29 -3.90 -13.97 8.11
CA PRO A 29 -3.67 -14.17 9.54
C PRO A 29 -2.23 -13.95 10.01
N LEU A 30 -1.23 -14.37 9.21
CA LEU A 30 0.18 -14.25 9.56
C LEU A 30 0.66 -12.80 9.43
N VAL A 31 0.24 -12.09 8.38
CA VAL A 31 0.52 -10.64 8.22
C VAL A 31 -0.16 -9.85 9.33
N GLY A 32 -1.45 -10.11 9.59
CA GLY A 32 -2.22 -9.44 10.64
C GLY A 32 -1.59 -9.63 12.02
N ARG A 33 -1.17 -10.86 12.36
CA ARG A 33 -0.46 -11.16 13.62
C ARG A 33 0.88 -10.45 13.71
N GLY A 34 1.70 -10.51 12.65
CA GLY A 34 3.01 -9.85 12.64
C GLY A 34 2.91 -8.34 12.79
N VAL A 35 1.87 -7.74 12.23
CA VAL A 35 1.58 -6.32 12.43
C VAL A 35 1.13 -6.03 13.86
N ALA A 36 0.20 -6.81 14.41
CA ALA A 36 -0.38 -6.56 15.73
C ALA A 36 0.66 -6.73 16.85
N GLU A 37 1.57 -7.69 16.73
CA GLU A 37 2.60 -7.95 17.75
C GLU A 37 3.78 -6.96 17.70
N ASN A 38 3.95 -6.20 16.61
CA ASN A 38 5.05 -5.24 16.42
C ASN A 38 4.54 -3.78 16.39
N SER A 39 3.49 -3.53 17.18
CA SER A 39 2.43 -2.51 17.15
C SER A 39 2.78 -1.01 17.09
N SER A 40 4.05 -0.60 16.96
CA SER A 40 4.39 0.78 16.54
C SER A 40 3.71 1.18 15.21
N PHE A 41 3.22 0.18 14.49
CA PHE A 41 2.42 0.25 13.28
C PHE A 41 1.14 1.10 13.40
N ALA A 42 0.36 0.96 14.47
CA ALA A 42 -0.92 1.64 14.65
C ALA A 42 -0.76 3.04 15.29
N GLU A 43 0.33 3.25 16.03
CA GLU A 43 0.60 4.50 16.74
C GLU A 43 0.96 5.66 15.79
N ARG A 44 1.52 5.34 14.61
CA ARG A 44 2.01 6.34 13.64
C ARG A 44 1.52 6.05 12.21
N PRO A 45 0.19 6.07 11.97
CA PRO A 45 -0.41 5.63 10.71
C PRO A 45 0.04 6.47 9.51
N LEU A 46 0.22 7.77 9.71
CA LEU A 46 0.72 8.69 8.68
C LEU A 46 2.18 8.43 8.31
N ASP A 47 3.04 8.14 9.29
CA ASP A 47 4.44 7.84 9.01
C ASP A 47 4.57 6.50 8.29
N ARG A 48 3.74 5.53 8.64
CA ARG A 48 3.65 4.25 7.92
C ARG A 48 3.20 4.45 6.48
N LEU A 49 2.08 5.14 6.27
CA LEU A 49 1.56 5.44 4.92
C LEU A 49 2.65 6.13 4.07
N ASN A 50 3.31 7.14 4.63
CA ASN A 50 4.41 7.82 3.96
C ASN A 50 5.59 6.89 3.66
N SER A 51 5.96 5.99 4.57
CA SER A 51 7.07 5.05 4.38
C SER A 51 6.78 4.04 3.26
N THR A 52 5.58 3.44 3.26
CA THR A 52 5.14 2.51 2.20
C THR A 52 5.08 3.20 0.84
N LEU A 53 4.49 4.40 0.76
CA LEU A 53 4.39 5.12 -0.51
C LEU A 53 5.75 5.62 -1.00
N THR A 54 6.61 6.07 -0.10
CA THR A 54 8.00 6.43 -0.45
C THR A 54 8.74 5.23 -1.03
N TYR A 55 8.56 4.04 -0.44
CA TYR A 55 9.09 2.80 -1.01
C TYR A 55 8.53 2.55 -2.41
N VAL A 56 7.19 2.50 -2.57
CA VAL A 56 6.54 2.23 -3.87
C VAL A 56 7.01 3.20 -4.95
N TYR A 57 7.03 4.51 -4.67
CA TYR A 57 7.47 5.51 -5.64
C TYR A 57 8.97 5.44 -5.91
N ALA A 58 9.81 5.13 -4.93
CA ALA A 58 11.25 4.99 -5.15
C ALA A 58 11.57 3.76 -6.00
N ILE A 59 10.91 2.61 -5.78
CA ILE A 59 11.10 1.41 -6.62
C ILE A 59 10.62 1.67 -8.06
N THR A 60 9.57 2.46 -8.23
CA THR A 60 8.97 2.67 -9.56
C THR A 60 9.65 3.81 -10.33
N TYR A 61 10.05 4.88 -9.67
CA TYR A 61 10.47 6.16 -10.29
C TYR A 61 11.77 6.74 -9.72
N GLY A 62 12.36 6.10 -8.72
CA GLY A 62 13.53 6.64 -8.02
C GLY A 62 14.85 6.32 -8.73
N SER A 63 15.91 6.98 -8.28
CA SER A 63 17.29 6.61 -8.64
C SER A 63 17.73 5.33 -7.93
N GLU A 64 18.79 4.70 -8.42
CA GLU A 64 19.37 3.51 -7.76
C GLU A 64 19.73 3.77 -6.29
N GLU A 65 20.25 4.96 -5.97
CA GLU A 65 20.52 5.36 -4.59
C GLU A 65 19.25 5.40 -3.74
N GLN A 66 18.17 5.98 -4.27
CA GLN A 66 16.89 6.04 -3.57
C GLN A 66 16.31 4.64 -3.36
N VAL A 67 16.39 3.76 -4.37
CA VAL A 67 16.01 2.35 -4.28
C VAL A 67 16.78 1.66 -3.17
N ASN A 68 18.10 1.78 -3.15
CA ASN A 68 18.96 1.15 -2.14
C ASN A 68 18.64 1.65 -0.73
N GLU A 69 18.37 2.95 -0.56
CA GLU A 69 18.00 3.53 0.73
C GLU A 69 16.64 3.04 1.23
N VAL A 70 15.60 3.00 0.39
CA VAL A 70 14.30 2.48 0.82
C VAL A 70 14.35 0.98 1.12
N ARG A 71 15.10 0.19 0.35
CA ARG A 71 15.35 -1.24 0.64
C ARG A 71 16.00 -1.41 2.01
N ARG A 72 17.03 -0.61 2.31
CA ARG A 72 17.71 -0.62 3.62
C ARG A 72 16.77 -0.24 4.76
N ARG A 73 15.91 0.78 4.58
CA ARG A 73 14.91 1.19 5.58
C ARG A 73 13.89 0.08 5.83
N VAL A 74 13.36 -0.53 4.77
CA VAL A 74 12.38 -1.62 4.87
C VAL A 74 12.99 -2.85 5.52
N ASN A 75 14.17 -3.30 5.09
CA ASN A 75 14.86 -4.45 5.70
C ASN A 75 15.12 -4.23 7.20
N ARG A 76 15.51 -3.02 7.61
CA ARG A 76 15.68 -2.69 9.03
C ARG A 76 14.36 -2.78 9.80
N ALA A 77 13.27 -2.27 9.22
CA ALA A 77 11.95 -2.31 9.83
C ALA A 77 11.35 -3.72 9.88
N HIS A 78 11.67 -4.58 8.90
CA HIS A 78 11.21 -5.96 8.82
C HIS A 78 12.04 -6.92 9.70
N ALA A 79 13.31 -6.61 9.98
CA ALA A 79 14.19 -7.46 10.77
C ALA A 79 13.66 -7.90 12.16
N PRO A 80 12.96 -7.06 12.95
CA PRO A 80 12.36 -7.50 14.20
C PRO A 80 11.01 -8.21 14.03
N VAL A 81 10.35 -8.10 12.86
CA VAL A 81 8.99 -8.61 12.62
C VAL A 81 9.05 -10.09 12.26
N ARG A 82 9.23 -10.93 13.28
CA ARG A 82 9.26 -12.38 13.18
C ARG A 82 8.89 -13.04 14.49
N ARG A 83 8.28 -14.21 14.40
CA ARG A 83 7.99 -15.10 15.52
C ARG A 83 8.32 -16.53 15.11
N ALA A 84 9.03 -17.24 15.99
CA ALA A 84 9.33 -18.65 15.76
C ALA A 84 8.04 -19.49 15.81
N THR A 85 8.05 -20.64 15.16
CA THR A 85 7.00 -21.64 15.28
C THR A 85 6.91 -22.13 16.73
N ASP A 86 5.69 -22.27 17.23
CA ASP A 86 5.36 -22.80 18.56
C ASP A 86 4.11 -23.70 18.46
N PRO A 87 3.70 -24.43 19.52
CA PRO A 87 2.53 -25.32 19.45
C PRO A 87 1.21 -24.65 19.06
N ASP A 88 1.09 -23.32 19.23
CA ASP A 88 -0.12 -22.54 18.97
C ASP A 88 -0.04 -21.73 17.65
N SER A 89 1.09 -21.79 16.94
CA SER A 89 1.38 -20.92 15.79
C SER A 89 2.48 -21.47 14.88
N GLU A 90 2.23 -21.52 13.57
CA GLU A 90 3.26 -21.86 12.57
C GLU A 90 4.44 -20.85 12.52
N GLY A 91 4.31 -19.71 13.21
CA GLY A 91 5.29 -18.63 13.20
C GLY A 91 5.09 -17.71 12.00
N TYR A 92 5.85 -16.63 11.93
CA TYR A 92 5.82 -15.71 10.80
C TYR A 92 7.15 -14.96 10.67
N SER A 93 7.40 -14.42 9.48
CA SER A 93 8.53 -13.53 9.23
C SER A 93 8.17 -12.52 8.16
N ALA A 94 8.49 -11.25 8.36
CA ALA A 94 8.37 -10.23 7.32
C ALA A 94 9.34 -10.44 6.14
N PHE A 95 10.28 -11.39 6.27
CA PHE A 95 11.13 -11.88 5.19
C PHE A 95 10.60 -13.15 4.52
N ASP A 96 9.43 -13.67 4.91
CA ASP A 96 8.79 -14.77 4.20
C ASP A 96 8.38 -14.30 2.79
N PRO A 97 8.93 -14.90 1.72
CA PRO A 97 8.64 -14.47 0.36
C PRO A 97 7.16 -14.68 -0.03
N LYS A 98 6.45 -15.66 0.54
CA LYS A 98 5.01 -15.85 0.28
C LYS A 98 4.16 -14.73 0.88
N LEU A 99 4.53 -14.26 2.08
CA LEU A 99 3.86 -13.11 2.69
C LEU A 99 4.19 -11.80 1.96
N GLN A 100 5.43 -11.65 1.48
CA GLN A 100 5.80 -10.51 0.62
C GLN A 100 5.05 -10.53 -0.72
N LEU A 101 4.86 -11.70 -1.32
CA LEU A 101 4.03 -11.87 -2.51
C LEU A 101 2.61 -11.36 -2.25
N TRP A 102 1.98 -11.79 -1.16
CA TRP A 102 0.63 -11.33 -0.81
C TRP A 102 0.58 -9.81 -0.65
N VAL A 103 1.51 -9.22 0.10
CA VAL A 103 1.57 -7.76 0.29
C VAL A 103 1.72 -7.04 -1.05
N ALA A 104 2.62 -7.47 -1.93
CA ALA A 104 2.79 -6.88 -3.26
C ALA A 104 1.55 -7.06 -4.16
N ALA A 105 0.91 -8.24 -4.10
CA ALA A 105 -0.32 -8.54 -4.84
C ALA A 105 -1.47 -7.59 -4.44
N THR A 106 -1.64 -7.32 -3.13
CA THR A 106 -2.68 -6.37 -2.67
C THR A 106 -2.46 -4.94 -3.18
N LEU A 107 -1.21 -4.52 -3.38
CA LEU A 107 -0.88 -3.22 -3.96
C LEU A 107 -1.26 -3.18 -5.44
N TYR A 108 -0.89 -4.21 -6.21
CA TYR A 108 -1.22 -4.31 -7.63
C TYR A 108 -2.73 -4.34 -7.86
N ASP A 109 -3.45 -5.21 -7.16
CA ASP A 109 -4.89 -5.38 -7.33
C ASP A 109 -5.65 -4.11 -6.91
N THR A 110 -5.24 -3.48 -5.80
CA THR A 110 -5.82 -2.20 -5.37
C THR A 110 -5.58 -1.10 -6.40
N ALA A 111 -4.36 -0.97 -6.91
CA ALA A 111 -4.06 0.03 -7.91
C ALA A 111 -4.85 -0.20 -9.20
N SER A 112 -4.89 -1.45 -9.68
CA SER A 112 -5.67 -1.84 -10.87
C SER A 112 -7.16 -1.56 -10.69
N THR A 113 -7.71 -1.82 -9.50
CA THR A 113 -9.11 -1.50 -9.17
C THR A 113 -9.37 0.00 -9.21
N VAL A 114 -8.52 0.81 -8.56
CA VAL A 114 -8.68 2.27 -8.54
C VAL A 114 -8.51 2.87 -9.93
N ILE A 115 -7.48 2.46 -10.68
CA ILE A 115 -7.24 2.92 -12.05
C ILE A 115 -8.45 2.63 -12.93
N ARG A 116 -8.98 1.41 -12.86
CA ARG A 116 -10.17 1.01 -13.63
C ARG A 116 -11.41 1.84 -13.29
N ASN A 117 -11.61 2.16 -12.01
CA ASN A 117 -12.72 2.99 -11.55
C ASN A 117 -12.62 4.45 -12.03
N ILE A 118 -11.41 4.94 -12.32
CA ILE A 118 -11.16 6.34 -12.67
C ILE A 118 -11.00 6.54 -14.18
N TYR A 119 -10.28 5.64 -14.84
CA TYR A 119 -9.90 5.75 -16.25
C TYR A 119 -10.66 4.77 -17.16
N GLY A 120 -11.43 3.85 -16.58
CA GLY A 120 -12.07 2.77 -17.32
C GLY A 120 -11.14 1.57 -17.55
N PRO A 121 -11.58 0.57 -18.33
CA PRO A 121 -10.74 -0.57 -18.68
C PRO A 121 -9.51 -0.11 -19.47
N LEU A 122 -8.35 -0.66 -19.11
CA LEU A 122 -7.11 -0.45 -19.85
C LEU A 122 -7.04 -1.43 -21.03
N ASP A 123 -6.34 -1.05 -22.09
CA ASP A 123 -5.90 -2.01 -23.10
C ASP A 123 -4.92 -3.02 -22.50
N ASP A 124 -4.80 -4.19 -23.13
CA ASP A 124 -4.00 -5.29 -22.61
C ASP A 124 -2.52 -4.94 -22.46
N ALA A 125 -1.95 -4.18 -23.39
CA ALA A 125 -0.54 -3.79 -23.33
C ALA A 125 -0.28 -2.87 -22.12
N SER A 126 -1.15 -1.88 -21.89
CA SER A 126 -1.08 -1.03 -20.69
C SER A 126 -1.28 -1.84 -19.40
N ALA A 127 -2.22 -2.78 -19.38
CA ALA A 127 -2.48 -3.63 -18.22
C ALA A 127 -1.31 -4.55 -17.89
N ASP A 128 -0.68 -5.15 -18.90
CA ASP A 128 0.51 -6.00 -18.76
C ASP A 128 1.73 -5.18 -18.33
N ALA A 129 1.91 -3.97 -18.88
CA ALA A 129 2.99 -3.08 -18.47
C ALA A 129 2.88 -2.68 -16.98
N ILE A 130 1.67 -2.37 -16.50
CA ILE A 130 1.43 -2.11 -15.08
C ILE A 130 1.74 -3.37 -14.26
N TYR A 131 1.26 -4.54 -14.69
CA TYR A 131 1.50 -5.79 -13.98
C TYR A 131 3.00 -6.05 -13.76
N GLN A 132 3.80 -5.90 -14.82
CA GLN A 132 5.27 -6.07 -14.74
C GLN A 132 5.95 -5.01 -13.86
N HIS A 133 5.43 -3.78 -13.81
CA HIS A 133 5.94 -2.77 -12.89
C HIS A 133 5.72 -3.15 -11.42
N TYR A 134 4.57 -3.73 -11.08
CA TYR A 134 4.26 -4.12 -9.71
C TYR A 134 5.06 -5.33 -9.22
N ALA A 135 5.49 -6.22 -10.13
CA ALA A 135 6.42 -7.30 -9.79
C ALA A 135 7.69 -6.79 -9.10
N ARG A 136 8.19 -5.61 -9.53
CA ARG A 136 9.39 -4.97 -8.95
C ARG A 136 9.24 -4.61 -7.48
N LEU A 137 8.02 -4.34 -7.01
CA LEU A 137 7.77 -4.03 -5.60
C LEU A 137 8.04 -5.22 -4.68
N GLY A 138 7.80 -6.44 -5.15
CA GLY A 138 8.18 -7.63 -4.40
C GLY A 138 9.66 -7.94 -4.57
N THR A 139 10.14 -7.99 -5.82
CA THR A 139 11.50 -8.46 -6.14
C THR A 139 12.62 -7.52 -5.70
N ALA A 140 12.31 -6.26 -5.40
CA ALA A 140 13.25 -5.36 -4.74
C ALA A 140 13.54 -5.75 -3.28
N LEU A 141 12.78 -6.66 -2.66
CA LEU A 141 12.99 -7.16 -1.30
C LEU A 141 13.52 -8.60 -1.31
N GLN A 142 12.78 -9.56 -0.74
CA GLN A 142 13.16 -10.96 -0.61
C GLN A 142 12.31 -11.88 -1.49
N LEU A 143 11.31 -11.36 -2.21
CA LEU A 143 10.51 -12.14 -3.15
C LEU A 143 11.35 -12.55 -4.37
N PRO A 144 11.58 -13.85 -4.63
CA PRO A 144 12.17 -14.31 -5.88
C PRO A 144 11.24 -13.97 -7.06
N PRO A 145 11.78 -13.54 -8.23
CA PRO A 145 10.97 -13.22 -9.41
C PRO A 145 10.03 -14.35 -9.84
N GLU A 146 10.43 -15.60 -9.63
CA GLU A 146 9.70 -16.81 -10.04
C GLU A 146 8.43 -17.05 -9.19
N LEU A 147 8.34 -16.45 -8.00
CA LEU A 147 7.12 -16.52 -7.18
C LEU A 147 6.06 -15.50 -7.60
N TRP A 148 6.43 -14.45 -8.32
CA TRP A 148 5.43 -13.56 -8.90
C TRP A 148 4.70 -14.29 -10.03
N PRO A 149 3.35 -14.28 -10.10
CA PRO A 149 2.66 -15.02 -11.14
C PRO A 149 3.10 -14.54 -12.54
N PRO A 150 3.31 -15.43 -13.51
CA PRO A 150 3.95 -15.08 -14.78
C PRO A 150 3.11 -14.12 -15.63
N ASP A 151 1.79 -14.15 -15.47
CA ASP A 151 0.84 -13.33 -16.22
C ASP A 151 -0.40 -12.98 -15.38
N ARG A 152 -1.25 -12.10 -15.92
CA ARG A 152 -2.49 -11.64 -15.25
C ARG A 152 -3.50 -12.76 -15.02
N ALA A 153 -3.51 -13.83 -15.83
CA ALA A 153 -4.44 -14.95 -15.64
C ALA A 153 -4.00 -15.85 -14.48
N ALA A 154 -2.70 -16.11 -14.35
CA ALA A 154 -2.10 -16.77 -13.21
C ALA A 154 -2.27 -15.95 -11.93
N PHE A 155 -2.11 -14.62 -12.03
CA PHE A 155 -2.41 -13.71 -10.93
C PHE A 155 -3.86 -13.84 -10.46
N SER A 156 -4.84 -13.86 -11.38
CA SER A 156 -6.26 -13.98 -11.02
C SER A 156 -6.53 -15.26 -10.21
N ARG A 157 -5.97 -16.40 -10.65
CA ARG A 157 -6.13 -17.67 -9.91
C ARG A 157 -5.52 -17.60 -8.51
N TYR A 158 -4.27 -17.12 -8.41
CA TYR A 158 -3.61 -16.89 -7.12
C TYR A 158 -4.43 -15.96 -6.22
N TRP A 159 -4.96 -14.88 -6.78
CA TRP A 159 -5.75 -13.90 -6.05
C TRP A 159 -7.04 -14.50 -5.49
N ASP A 160 -7.78 -15.25 -6.30
CA ASP A 160 -9.04 -15.88 -5.90
C ASP A 160 -8.79 -16.95 -4.81
N GLU A 161 -7.74 -17.76 -4.95
CA GLU A 161 -7.32 -18.72 -3.93
C GLU A 161 -6.95 -18.04 -2.60
N GLN A 162 -6.15 -16.97 -2.64
CA GLN A 162 -5.80 -16.22 -1.45
C GLN A 162 -7.02 -15.59 -0.81
N LEU A 163 -7.89 -14.94 -1.60
CA LEU A 163 -9.07 -14.24 -1.12
C LEU A 163 -10.01 -15.20 -0.36
N ALA A 164 -10.16 -16.44 -0.84
CA ALA A 164 -10.96 -17.46 -0.18
C ALA A 164 -10.39 -17.92 1.18
N SER A 165 -9.10 -17.74 1.41
CA SER A 165 -8.41 -18.10 2.66
C SER A 165 -8.34 -16.97 3.69
N LEU A 166 -8.71 -15.75 3.31
CA LEU A 166 -8.59 -14.59 4.19
C LEU A 166 -9.60 -14.65 5.34
N SER A 167 -9.14 -14.24 6.52
CA SER A 167 -9.96 -14.11 7.71
C SER A 167 -9.37 -13.03 8.61
N ALA A 168 -10.17 -12.00 8.91
CA ALA A 168 -9.73 -10.95 9.82
C ALA A 168 -9.79 -11.44 11.27
N GLY A 169 -8.67 -11.98 11.76
CA GLY A 169 -8.53 -12.36 13.16
C GLY A 169 -8.63 -11.17 14.11
N GLU A 170 -8.92 -11.42 15.39
CA GLU A 170 -9.16 -10.38 16.41
C GLU A 170 -8.05 -9.31 16.48
N ALA A 171 -6.79 -9.75 16.42
CA ALA A 171 -5.63 -8.86 16.41
C ALA A 171 -5.61 -7.92 15.18
N ALA A 172 -5.98 -8.44 14.01
CA ALA A 172 -6.10 -7.65 12.78
C ALA A 172 -7.27 -6.66 12.84
N LEU A 173 -8.37 -7.02 13.50
CA LEU A 173 -9.52 -6.14 13.72
C LEU A 173 -9.16 -4.94 14.59
N GLN A 174 -8.37 -5.15 15.65
CA GLN A 174 -7.94 -4.06 16.52
C GLN A 174 -7.04 -3.08 15.76
N VAL A 175 -6.05 -3.59 15.01
CA VAL A 175 -5.19 -2.73 14.17
C VAL A 175 -6.01 -1.99 13.11
N ALA A 176 -6.96 -2.66 12.45
CA ALA A 176 -7.84 -2.03 11.48
C ALA A 176 -8.68 -0.92 12.13
N ARG A 177 -9.20 -1.13 13.34
CA ARG A 177 -9.93 -0.12 14.09
C ARG A 177 -9.07 1.10 14.38
N ASP A 178 -7.84 0.90 14.86
CA ASP A 178 -6.92 2.00 15.18
C ASP A 178 -6.53 2.80 13.93
N LEU A 179 -6.39 2.13 12.78
CA LEU A 179 -6.13 2.79 11.49
C LEU A 179 -7.33 3.58 10.96
N LEU A 180 -8.55 3.04 11.10
CA LEU A 180 -9.76 3.64 10.56
C LEU A 180 -10.35 4.71 11.49
N TYR A 181 -10.10 4.61 12.79
CA TYR A 181 -10.59 5.49 13.85
C TYR A 181 -9.44 6.03 14.72
N PRO A 182 -8.46 6.73 14.12
CA PRO A 182 -7.26 7.16 14.83
C PRO A 182 -7.59 8.22 15.88
N ALA A 183 -7.23 7.94 17.14
CA ALA A 183 -7.46 8.85 18.25
C ALA A 183 -6.44 10.00 18.31
N ASN A 184 -5.15 9.73 18.07
CA ASN A 184 -4.05 10.67 18.33
C ASN A 184 -3.47 11.28 17.04
N VAL A 185 -4.30 12.00 16.30
CA VAL A 185 -3.94 12.58 15.00
C VAL A 185 -4.38 14.04 14.89
N PRO A 186 -3.71 14.86 14.05
CA PRO A 186 -4.10 16.24 13.82
C PRO A 186 -5.56 16.36 13.38
N TRP A 187 -6.23 17.46 13.77
CA TRP A 187 -7.66 17.67 13.50
C TRP A 187 -8.03 17.58 12.01
N TRP A 188 -7.15 18.06 11.12
CA TRP A 188 -7.36 18.00 9.67
C TRP A 188 -7.40 16.56 9.16
N TYR A 189 -6.62 15.66 9.77
CA TYR A 189 -6.60 14.25 9.40
C TYR A 189 -7.91 13.58 9.83
N ARG A 190 -8.41 13.89 11.04
CA ARG A 190 -9.74 13.44 11.48
C ARG A 190 -10.85 13.87 10.52
N GLY A 191 -10.73 15.04 9.89
CA GLY A 191 -11.67 15.51 8.86
C GLY A 191 -11.67 14.67 7.57
N VAL A 192 -10.53 14.08 7.19
CA VAL A 192 -10.40 13.25 5.98
C VAL A 192 -10.85 11.80 6.23
N MET A 193 -10.71 11.31 7.47
CA MET A 193 -10.95 9.90 7.80
C MET A 193 -12.36 9.36 7.47
N PRO A 194 -13.47 10.11 7.62
CA PRO A 194 -14.78 9.62 7.18
C PRO A 194 -14.82 9.27 5.68
N ALA A 195 -14.23 10.10 4.82
CA ALA A 195 -14.14 9.84 3.39
C ALA A 195 -13.21 8.66 3.09
N ALA A 196 -12.06 8.58 3.77
CA ALA A 196 -11.13 7.46 3.63
C ALA A 196 -11.78 6.13 4.04
N ARG A 197 -12.52 6.09 5.16
CA ARG A 197 -13.29 4.92 5.60
C ARG A 197 -14.36 4.53 4.59
N PHE A 198 -15.09 5.51 4.06
CA PHE A 198 -16.14 5.27 3.06
C PHE A 198 -15.57 4.66 1.78
N LEU A 199 -14.47 5.21 1.25
CA LEU A 199 -13.79 4.67 0.07
C LEU A 199 -13.20 3.28 0.36
N THR A 200 -12.57 3.11 1.51
CA THR A 200 -12.02 1.81 1.94
C THR A 200 -13.11 0.74 1.96
N ALA A 201 -14.23 1.01 2.63
CA ALA A 201 -15.36 0.09 2.68
C ALA A 201 -15.91 -0.20 1.28
N GLY A 202 -16.13 0.81 0.44
CA GLY A 202 -16.69 0.64 -0.90
C GLY A 202 -15.79 -0.13 -1.86
N LEU A 203 -14.47 -0.05 -1.71
CA LEU A 203 -13.51 -0.78 -2.54
C LEU A 203 -13.21 -2.19 -2.02
N LEU A 204 -13.54 -2.51 -0.77
CA LEU A 204 -13.26 -3.82 -0.15
C LEU A 204 -14.25 -4.89 -0.65
N PRO A 205 -13.82 -6.15 -0.83
CA PRO A 205 -14.72 -7.29 -1.01
C PRO A 205 -15.75 -7.38 0.11
N ALA A 206 -16.96 -7.87 -0.20
CA ALA A 206 -18.09 -7.87 0.71
C ALA A 206 -17.83 -8.68 2.00
N GLN A 207 -17.16 -9.82 1.90
CA GLN A 207 -16.79 -10.67 3.03
C GLN A 207 -15.89 -9.90 4.02
N LEU A 208 -14.74 -9.39 3.55
CA LEU A 208 -13.82 -8.64 4.41
C LEU A 208 -14.47 -7.38 4.99
N ARG A 209 -15.40 -6.76 4.25
CA ARG A 209 -16.14 -5.60 4.75
C ARG A 209 -16.97 -5.97 5.99
N GLN A 210 -17.59 -7.15 5.98
CA GLN A 210 -18.31 -7.69 7.13
C GLN A 210 -17.35 -8.06 8.25
N ASP A 211 -16.25 -8.75 7.93
CA ASP A 211 -15.24 -9.17 8.93
C ASP A 211 -14.69 -7.96 9.71
N PHE A 212 -14.35 -6.86 9.01
CA PHE A 212 -13.88 -5.62 9.63
C PHE A 212 -15.00 -4.76 10.26
N GLY A 213 -16.25 -5.23 10.29
CA GLY A 213 -17.38 -4.53 10.89
C GLY A 213 -17.78 -3.24 10.16
N LEU A 214 -17.45 -3.12 8.87
CA LEU A 214 -17.75 -1.94 8.07
C LEU A 214 -19.18 -2.03 7.51
N THR A 215 -20.13 -1.37 8.17
CA THR A 215 -21.54 -1.43 7.78
C THR A 215 -21.77 -0.88 6.37
N TRP A 216 -22.40 -1.67 5.51
CA TRP A 216 -22.68 -1.29 4.12
C TRP A 216 -24.14 -1.54 3.78
N SER A 217 -24.76 -0.55 3.15
CA SER A 217 -26.17 -0.59 2.75
C SER A 217 -26.26 -0.19 1.29
N ASP A 218 -27.40 -0.45 0.66
CA ASP A 218 -27.64 -0.03 -0.73
C ASP A 218 -27.52 1.50 -0.91
N ARG A 219 -27.79 2.28 0.16
CA ARG A 219 -27.58 3.74 0.15
C ARG A 219 -26.09 4.08 0.09
N HIS A 220 -25.24 3.35 0.81
CA HIS A 220 -23.79 3.49 0.73
C HIS A 220 -23.29 3.12 -0.66
N ASP A 221 -23.78 2.01 -1.20
CA ASP A 221 -23.43 1.53 -2.53
C ASP A 221 -23.73 2.55 -3.64
N ARG A 222 -24.96 3.10 -3.66
CA ARG A 222 -25.34 4.15 -4.63
C ARG A 222 -24.50 5.42 -4.47
N ARG A 223 -24.18 5.82 -3.23
CA ARG A 223 -23.32 6.99 -2.97
C ARG A 223 -21.89 6.74 -3.44
N PHE A 224 -21.39 5.53 -3.26
CA PHE A 224 -20.04 5.15 -3.66
C PHE A 224 -19.90 5.19 -5.18
N HIS A 225 -20.82 4.57 -5.92
CA HIS A 225 -20.82 4.62 -7.38
C HIS A 225 -20.94 6.05 -7.92
N ARG A 226 -21.75 6.91 -7.28
CA ARG A 226 -21.83 8.34 -7.65
C ARG A 226 -20.51 9.07 -7.37
N ALA A 227 -19.88 8.83 -6.23
CA ALA A 227 -18.59 9.43 -5.89
C ALA A 227 -17.48 8.95 -6.85
N MET A 228 -17.44 7.66 -7.19
CA MET A 228 -16.50 7.12 -8.17
C MET A 228 -16.74 7.70 -9.56
N ARG A 229 -17.99 7.81 -10.02
CA ARG A 229 -18.30 8.46 -11.30
C ARG A 229 -17.89 9.93 -11.30
N PHE A 230 -18.12 10.65 -10.22
CA PHE A 230 -17.68 12.04 -10.08
C PHE A 230 -16.15 12.16 -10.14
N LEU A 231 -15.43 11.28 -9.44
CA LEU A 231 -13.97 11.24 -9.46
C LEU A 231 -13.41 10.84 -10.83
N ALA A 232 -14.01 9.86 -11.52
CA ALA A 232 -13.66 9.47 -12.89
C ALA A 232 -13.82 10.62 -13.88
N LEU A 233 -14.81 11.50 -13.67
CA LEU A 233 -14.99 12.69 -14.50
C LEU A 233 -14.00 13.81 -14.12
N THR A 234 -13.79 14.06 -12.83
CA THR A 234 -13.06 15.26 -12.39
C THR A 234 -11.55 15.05 -12.30
N TYR A 235 -11.11 13.88 -11.83
CA TYR A 235 -9.70 13.60 -11.55
C TYR A 235 -8.82 13.66 -12.81
N PRO A 236 -9.16 13.00 -13.94
CA PRO A 236 -8.32 13.04 -15.14
C PRO A 236 -8.13 14.45 -15.74
N ARG A 237 -9.04 15.38 -15.41
CA ARG A 237 -8.98 16.79 -15.85
C ARG A 237 -8.03 17.64 -15.00
N LEU A 238 -7.56 17.13 -13.87
CA LEU A 238 -6.59 17.84 -13.04
C LEU A 238 -5.22 17.92 -13.74
N PRO A 239 -4.49 19.04 -13.59
CA PRO A 239 -3.14 19.16 -14.12
C PRO A 239 -2.25 18.03 -13.61
N GLN A 240 -1.38 17.49 -14.47
CA GLN A 240 -0.49 16.37 -14.12
C GLN A 240 0.36 16.67 -12.88
N ARG A 241 0.79 17.93 -12.67
CA ARG A 241 1.54 18.35 -11.48
C ARG A 241 0.77 18.11 -10.18
N VAL A 242 -0.56 18.29 -10.20
CA VAL A 242 -1.43 18.01 -9.06
C VAL A 242 -1.61 16.51 -8.90
N ARG A 243 -1.87 15.78 -9.99
CA ARG A 243 -2.04 14.33 -9.98
C ARG A 243 -0.80 13.60 -9.50
N HIS A 244 0.40 14.08 -9.83
CA HIS A 244 1.68 13.48 -9.45
C HIS A 244 2.32 14.14 -8.20
N SER A 245 1.63 15.07 -7.55
CA SER A 245 2.17 15.87 -6.45
C SER A 245 2.68 15.02 -5.30
N TYR A 246 1.96 13.95 -4.94
CA TYR A 246 2.29 13.09 -3.82
C TYR A 246 3.54 12.23 -4.09
N ARG A 247 3.67 11.69 -5.31
CA ARG A 247 4.92 11.04 -5.76
C ARG A 247 6.11 12.00 -5.59
N ASN A 248 5.97 13.21 -6.12
CA ASN A 248 7.04 14.21 -6.06
C ASN A 248 7.36 14.60 -4.61
N TYR A 249 6.35 14.72 -3.74
CA TYR A 249 6.54 14.95 -2.31
C TYR A 249 7.40 13.85 -1.65
N CYS A 250 7.06 12.58 -1.88
CA CYS A 250 7.80 11.43 -1.34
C CYS A 250 9.26 11.40 -1.83
N LEU A 251 9.48 11.51 -3.14
CA LEU A 251 10.83 11.45 -3.72
C LEU A 251 11.69 12.64 -3.31
N ASN A 252 11.13 13.85 -3.26
CA ASN A 252 11.86 15.04 -2.80
C ASN A 252 12.21 14.95 -1.31
N ARG A 253 11.33 14.38 -0.48
CA ARG A 253 11.61 14.13 0.94
C ARG A 253 12.75 13.12 1.10
N LEU A 254 12.73 12.03 0.33
CA LEU A 254 13.80 11.02 0.34
C LEU A 254 15.15 11.60 -0.10
N ASP A 255 15.17 12.41 -1.15
CA ASP A 255 16.39 13.10 -1.62
C ASP A 255 16.95 14.05 -0.54
N LYS A 256 16.08 14.82 0.15
CA LYS A 256 16.50 15.66 1.28
C LYS A 256 17.13 14.84 2.41
N ASP A 257 16.55 13.69 2.75
CA ASP A 257 17.10 12.79 3.77
C ASP A 257 18.48 12.26 3.38
N LEU A 258 18.65 11.83 2.12
CA LEU A 258 19.92 11.35 1.58
C LEU A 258 21.00 12.43 1.64
N ARG A 259 20.69 13.65 1.18
CA ARG A 259 21.61 14.80 1.25
C ARG A 259 21.99 15.16 2.68
N ARG A 260 21.05 15.07 3.63
CA ARG A 260 21.32 15.31 5.05
C ARG A 260 22.28 14.27 5.62
N ASN A 261 22.10 13.00 5.28
CA ASN A 261 22.94 11.90 5.75
C ASN A 261 24.36 11.91 5.16
N ARG A 262 24.55 12.55 3.99
CA ARG A 262 25.87 12.76 3.35
C ARG A 262 26.70 13.87 3.99
N ARG A 263 26.10 14.80 4.75
CA ARG A 263 26.87 15.85 5.43
C ARG A 263 27.70 15.20 6.55
N PRO A 264 29.03 15.36 6.57
CA PRO A 264 29.84 14.83 7.66
C PRO A 264 29.35 15.42 8.98
N ARG A 265 29.26 14.59 10.04
CA ARG A 265 29.13 15.07 11.42
C ARG A 265 30.35 15.96 11.70
N GLN A 266 30.24 17.27 11.48
CA GLN A 266 31.26 18.20 11.93
C GLN A 266 31.42 18.01 13.43
N ARG A 267 32.66 17.71 13.82
CA ARG A 267 33.14 17.38 15.15
C ARG A 267 32.48 18.27 16.21
N GLN A 268 31.75 17.66 17.15
CA GLN A 268 31.72 18.22 18.50
C GLN A 268 33.15 18.03 19.03
N GLY A 269 33.95 19.08 18.90
CA GLY A 269 35.26 19.14 19.54
C GLY A 269 35.06 19.04 21.04
N ILE A 270 35.63 17.99 21.61
CA ILE A 270 35.94 17.91 23.03
C ILE A 270 36.90 19.07 23.30
N SER A 271 36.45 20.07 24.07
CA SER A 271 37.39 21.01 24.68
C SER A 271 38.01 20.28 25.87
N ALA A 272 39.30 20.00 25.76
CA ALA A 272 40.16 19.77 26.91
C ALA A 272 40.53 21.11 27.55
#